data_AF-A0A7S3EZB4-F1
#
_entry.id   AF-A0A7S3EZB4-F1
#
_cell.length_a   1.000
_cell.length_b   1.000
_cell.length_c   1.000
_cell.angle_alpha   90.00
_cell.angle_beta   90.00
_cell.angle_gamma   90.00
#
_symmetry.space_group_name_H-M   'P 1'
#
loop_
_entity.id
_entity.type
_entity.pdbx_description
1 polymer ?
#
loop_
_entity_poly.entity_id
_entity_poly.type
_entity_poly.pdbx_seq_one_letter_code
_entity_poly.pdbx_strand_id
1 'polypeptide(L)'
;AVERFDPERGLRFSTFASWWIRATIQRAVAAKSRTIRLPHAKFALLTKAKRAHDRLQQENGRAPDEAELASELAVTLPQLRSVLRHWQVVGSVEAPMLGASAGMDGSTNSGSLIECVSV
;
A
#
# COMPACT_ATOMS: atom_id res chain seq x y z
N ALA A 1 -12.28 -24.72 -6.29
CA ALA A 1 -12.31 -24.61 -7.77
C ALA A 1 -13.10 -25.75 -8.38
N VAL A 2 -12.80 -27.00 -8.01
CA VAL A 2 -13.56 -28.20 -8.42
C VAL A 2 -15.04 -28.10 -8.03
N GLU A 3 -15.35 -27.61 -6.82
CA GLU A 3 -16.73 -27.45 -6.32
C GLU A 3 -17.60 -26.43 -7.08
N ARG A 4 -16.99 -25.56 -7.91
CA ARG A 4 -17.71 -24.49 -8.65
C ARG A 4 -17.68 -24.68 -10.16
N PHE A 5 -17.10 -25.78 -10.63
CA PHE A 5 -16.98 -26.06 -12.05
C PHE A 5 -18.20 -26.84 -12.52
N ASP A 6 -18.82 -26.36 -13.60
CA ASP A 6 -20.01 -26.97 -14.19
C ASP A 6 -19.66 -27.44 -15.63
N PRO A 7 -19.54 -28.76 -15.87
CA PRO A 7 -19.08 -29.31 -17.14
C PRO A 7 -20.08 -29.09 -18.29
N GLU A 8 -21.35 -28.83 -17.99
CA GLU A 8 -22.42 -28.53 -18.96
C GLU A 8 -22.17 -27.22 -19.74
N ARG A 9 -21.32 -26.34 -19.21
CA ARG A 9 -21.03 -25.02 -19.81
C ARG A 9 -20.01 -25.03 -20.95
N GLY A 10 -19.49 -26.20 -21.34
CA GLY A 10 -18.61 -26.35 -22.53
C GLY A 10 -17.22 -25.72 -22.42
N LEU A 11 -16.79 -25.30 -21.23
CA LEU A 11 -15.46 -24.72 -20.98
C LEU A 11 -14.50 -25.77 -20.41
N ARG A 12 -13.24 -25.75 -20.88
CA ARG A 12 -12.18 -26.61 -20.32
C ARG A 12 -11.87 -26.18 -18.88
N PHE A 13 -11.74 -27.16 -17.98
CA PHE A 13 -11.43 -26.91 -16.55
C PHE A 13 -10.18 -26.05 -16.35
N SER A 14 -9.13 -26.24 -17.15
CA SER A 14 -7.87 -25.48 -17.08
C SER A 14 -8.08 -23.97 -17.24
N THR A 15 -9.02 -23.56 -18.10
CA THR A 15 -9.35 -22.14 -18.32
C THR A 15 -10.01 -21.52 -17.09
N PHE A 16 -10.98 -22.23 -16.49
CA PHE A 16 -11.68 -21.77 -15.30
C PHE A 16 -10.79 -21.78 -14.06
N ALA A 17 -10.09 -22.90 -13.83
CA ALA A 17 -9.26 -23.11 -12.66
C ALA A 17 -8.14 -22.06 -12.55
N SER A 18 -7.52 -21.68 -13.68
CA SER A 18 -6.42 -20.72 -13.69
C SER A 18 -6.81 -19.35 -13.13
N TRP A 19 -8.01 -18.84 -13.48
CA TRP A 19 -8.51 -17.57 -12.95
C TRP A 19 -8.75 -17.67 -11.44
N TRP A 20 -9.38 -18.75 -10.99
CA TRP A 20 -9.66 -18.96 -9.56
C TRP A 20 -8.40 -19.16 -8.74
N ILE A 21 -7.41 -19.90 -9.23
CA ILE A 21 -6.12 -20.12 -8.56
C ILE A 21 -5.37 -18.78 -8.42
N ARG A 22 -5.32 -17.98 -9.49
CA ARG A 22 -4.69 -16.66 -9.42
C ARG A 22 -5.40 -15.74 -8.42
N ALA A 23 -6.73 -15.69 -8.48
CA ALA A 23 -7.53 -14.85 -7.58
C ALA A 23 -7.42 -15.28 -6.10
N THR A 24 -7.40 -16.59 -5.81
CA THR A 24 -7.28 -17.08 -4.43
C THR A 24 -5.88 -16.83 -3.87
N ILE A 25 -4.82 -17.02 -4.67
CA ILE A 25 -3.45 -16.70 -4.25
C ILE A 25 -3.31 -15.20 -3.98
N GLN A 26 -3.77 -14.35 -4.90
CA GLN A 26 -3.73 -12.90 -4.70
C GLN A 26 -4.48 -12.46 -3.45
N ARG A 27 -5.65 -13.07 -3.19
CA ARG A 27 -6.42 -12.80 -1.97
C ARG A 27 -5.69 -13.29 -0.71
N ALA A 28 -5.06 -14.46 -0.74
CA ALA A 28 -4.31 -15.00 0.38
C ALA A 28 -3.08 -14.14 0.70
N VAL A 29 -2.34 -13.69 -0.32
CA VAL A 29 -1.22 -12.75 -0.17
C VAL A 29 -1.72 -11.42 0.41
N ALA A 30 -2.80 -10.86 -0.13
CA ALA A 30 -3.37 -9.62 0.40
C ALA A 30 -3.85 -9.76 1.86
N ALA A 31 -4.33 -10.94 2.26
CA ALA A 31 -4.79 -11.20 3.62
C ALA A 31 -3.66 -11.49 4.62
N LYS A 32 -2.55 -12.12 4.18
CA LYS A 32 -1.51 -12.68 5.06
C LYS A 32 -0.13 -12.01 4.94
N SER A 33 0.06 -11.07 4.02
CA SER A 33 1.34 -10.37 3.81
C SER A 33 1.78 -9.43 4.93
N ARG A 34 0.93 -9.15 5.93
CA ARG A 34 1.24 -8.19 7.00
C ARG A 34 0.95 -8.77 8.37
N THR A 35 1.79 -8.43 9.35
CA THR A 35 1.63 -8.79 10.78
C THR A 35 0.28 -8.33 11.33
N ILE A 36 -0.21 -7.18 10.87
CA ILE A 36 -1.54 -6.66 11.22
C ILE A 36 -2.43 -6.66 9.98
N ARG A 37 -3.61 -7.28 10.08
CA ARG A 37 -4.61 -7.35 9.01
C ARG A 37 -5.23 -5.97 8.78
N LEU A 38 -5.01 -5.39 7.59
CA LEU A 38 -5.70 -4.15 7.19
C LEU A 38 -6.93 -4.44 6.32
N PRO A 39 -8.00 -3.61 6.43
CA PRO A 39 -9.09 -3.64 5.47
C PRO A 39 -8.62 -3.32 4.04
N HIS A 40 -9.19 -4.01 3.05
CA HIS A 40 -8.85 -3.83 1.63
C HIS A 40 -8.95 -2.38 1.17
N ALA A 41 -9.96 -1.63 1.64
CA ALA A 41 -10.15 -0.22 1.28
C ALA A 41 -8.94 0.66 1.65
N LYS A 42 -8.36 0.47 2.85
CA LYS A 42 -7.18 1.24 3.28
C LYS A 42 -5.93 0.84 2.50
N PHE A 43 -5.79 -0.44 2.16
CA PHE A 43 -4.69 -0.91 1.31
C PHE A 43 -4.77 -0.34 -0.11
N ALA A 44 -5.97 -0.33 -0.71
CA ALA A 44 -6.17 0.24 -2.03
C ALA A 44 -5.80 1.72 -2.09
N LEU A 45 -6.13 2.49 -1.04
CA LEU A 45 -5.70 3.89 -0.91
C LEU A 45 -4.17 4.01 -0.83
N LEU A 46 -3.49 3.13 -0.10
CA LEU A 46 -2.03 3.14 0.00
C LEU A 46 -1.36 2.83 -1.34
N THR A 47 -1.82 1.79 -2.06
CA THR A 47 -1.27 1.47 -3.38
C THR A 47 -1.50 2.59 -4.38
N LYS A 48 -2.66 3.25 -4.33
CA LYS A 48 -2.93 4.44 -5.14
C LYS A 48 -2.01 5.59 -4.76
N ALA A 49 -1.81 5.84 -3.46
CA ALA A 49 -0.93 6.89 -2.97
C ALA A 49 0.52 6.67 -3.40
N LYS A 50 1.02 5.42 -3.34
CA LYS A 50 2.36 5.08 -3.85
C LYS A 50 2.48 5.36 -5.34
N ARG A 51 1.50 4.92 -6.15
CA ARG A 51 1.52 5.15 -7.60
C ARG A 51 1.44 6.63 -7.97
N ALA A 52 0.58 7.39 -7.29
CA ALA A 52 0.46 8.83 -7.47
C ALA A 52 1.77 9.53 -7.10
N HIS A 53 2.39 9.12 -5.99
CA HIS A 53 3.68 9.63 -5.57
C HIS A 53 4.79 9.35 -6.61
N ASP A 54 4.93 8.10 -7.06
CA ASP A 54 5.92 7.71 -8.08
C ASP A 54 5.70 8.47 -9.40
N ARG A 55 4.43 8.69 -9.79
CA ARG A 55 4.08 9.45 -10.99
C ARG A 55 4.45 10.93 -10.85
N LEU A 56 4.05 11.59 -9.77
CA LEU A 56 4.36 12.99 -9.54
C LEU A 56 5.86 13.23 -9.37
N GLN A 57 6.59 12.28 -8.78
CA GLN A 57 8.04 12.33 -8.73
C GLN A 57 8.67 12.29 -10.13
N GLN A 58 8.16 11.44 -11.02
CA GLN A 58 8.63 11.36 -12.40
C GLN A 58 8.29 12.63 -13.20
N GLU A 59 7.11 13.20 -13.00
CA GLU A 59 6.66 14.41 -13.72
C GLU A 59 7.34 15.68 -13.23
N ASN A 60 7.46 15.87 -11.91
CA ASN A 60 7.94 17.12 -11.31
C ASN A 60 9.43 17.07 -10.94
N GLY A 61 10.09 15.91 -11.01
CA GLY A 61 11.49 15.73 -10.62
C GLY A 61 11.78 16.00 -9.13
N ARG A 62 10.74 16.17 -8.30
CA ARG A 62 10.82 16.46 -6.87
C ARG A 62 9.82 15.59 -6.11
N ALA A 63 10.05 15.41 -4.80
CA ALA A 63 9.08 14.75 -3.94
C ALA A 63 7.75 15.55 -3.93
N PRO A 64 6.60 14.91 -4.22
CA PRO A 64 5.30 15.57 -4.24
C PRO A 64 4.86 15.95 -2.83
N ASP A 65 4.17 17.08 -2.73
CA ASP A 65 3.64 17.53 -1.44
C ASP A 65 2.42 16.70 -1.02
N GLU A 66 2.18 16.59 0.29
CA GLU A 66 1.04 15.85 0.83
C GLU A 66 -0.30 16.44 0.34
N ALA A 67 -0.35 17.76 0.12
CA ALA A 67 -1.53 18.44 -0.41
C ALA A 67 -1.78 18.10 -1.89
N GLU A 68 -0.73 18.05 -2.71
CA GLU A 68 -0.80 17.63 -4.10
C GLU A 68 -1.27 16.17 -4.19
N LEU A 69 -0.68 15.28 -3.37
CA LEU A 69 -1.06 13.87 -3.32
C LEU A 69 -2.50 13.65 -2.85
N ALA A 70 -2.96 14.41 -1.85
CA ALA A 70 -4.33 14.37 -1.36
C ALA A 70 -5.33 14.83 -2.44
N SER A 71 -4.99 15.87 -3.20
CA SER A 71 -5.81 16.38 -4.30
C SER A 71 -5.96 15.35 -5.42
N GLU A 72 -4.88 14.66 -5.77
CA GLU A 72 -4.88 13.63 -6.82
C GLU A 72 -5.69 12.38 -6.40
N LEU A 73 -5.60 12.01 -5.12
CA LEU A 73 -6.32 10.86 -4.58
C LEU A 73 -7.80 11.15 -4.30
N ALA A 74 -8.23 12.42 -4.37
CA ALA A 74 -9.55 12.90 -3.93
C ALA A 74 -9.86 12.52 -2.47
N VAL A 75 -8.84 12.58 -1.60
CA VAL A 75 -8.93 12.24 -0.17
C VAL A 75 -8.55 13.46 0.66
N THR A 76 -9.18 13.66 1.81
CA THR A 76 -8.80 14.79 2.69
C THR A 76 -7.39 14.57 3.27
N LEU A 77 -6.59 15.62 3.34
CA LEU A 77 -5.25 15.62 3.97
C LEU A 77 -5.19 14.92 5.35
N PRO A 78 -6.13 15.13 6.30
CA PRO A 78 -6.16 14.38 7.57
C PRO A 78 -6.39 12.88 7.40
N GLN A 79 -7.17 12.45 6.40
CA GLN A 79 -7.39 11.03 6.13
C GLN A 79 -6.14 10.37 5.55
N LEU A 80 -5.45 11.05 4.64
CA LEU A 80 -4.16 10.61 4.09
C LEU A 80 -3.12 10.43 5.21
N ARG A 81 -2.96 11.44 6.07
CA ARG A 81 -2.06 11.38 7.25
C ARG A 81 -2.42 10.27 8.21
N SER A 82 -3.71 10.02 8.45
CA SER A 82 -4.15 8.92 9.30
C SER A 82 -3.69 7.58 8.71
N VAL A 83 -3.87 7.35 7.41
CA VAL A 83 -3.43 6.12 6.75
C VAL A 83 -1.91 5.92 6.83
N LEU A 84 -1.13 6.98 6.62
CA LEU A 84 0.33 6.95 6.70
C LEU A 84 0.85 6.67 8.14
N ARG A 85 0.23 7.30 9.16
CA ARG A 85 0.62 7.07 10.57
C ARG A 85 0.40 5.64 11.04
N HIS A 86 -0.73 5.03 10.68
CA HIS A 86 -1.01 3.63 11.05
C HIS A 86 0.01 2.64 10.44
N TRP A 87 0.72 3.06 9.39
CA TRP A 87 1.70 2.24 8.70
C TRP A 87 3.09 2.30 9.37
N GLN A 88 3.52 3.46 9.87
CA GLN A 88 4.83 3.60 10.55
C GLN A 88 4.97 2.78 11.84
N VAL A 89 3.87 2.50 12.55
CA VAL A 89 3.90 1.76 13.81
C VAL A 89 4.33 0.29 13.62
N VAL A 90 4.33 -0.22 12.38
CA VAL A 90 4.72 -1.61 12.08
C VAL A 90 6.23 -1.72 11.76
N GLY A 91 7.04 -0.71 12.11
CA GLY A 91 8.50 -0.81 12.11
C GLY A 91 9.01 -1.70 13.26
N SER A 92 10.16 -2.35 13.05
CA SER A 92 10.79 -3.26 14.02
C SER A 92 10.90 -2.66 15.43
N VAL A 93 10.47 -3.41 16.45
CA VAL A 93 10.66 -3.06 17.88
C VAL A 93 12.15 -3.04 18.27
N GLU A 94 13.00 -3.70 17.48
CA GLU A 94 14.44 -3.83 17.71
C GLU A 94 15.29 -2.89 16.84
N ALA A 95 14.68 -1.92 16.14
CA ALA A 95 15.47 -0.87 15.51
C ALA A 95 16.28 -0.15 16.60
N PRO A 96 17.62 -0.15 16.54
CA PRO A 96 18.43 0.40 17.62
C PRO A 96 18.10 1.89 17.77
N MET A 97 17.77 2.31 18.99
CA MET A 97 17.59 3.71 19.38
C MET A 97 18.92 4.51 19.37
N LEU A 98 19.78 4.29 18.37
CA LEU A 98 21.01 5.04 18.14
C LEU A 98 20.81 5.98 16.96
N GLY A 99 20.02 7.03 17.22
CA GLY A 99 19.77 8.14 16.30
C GLY A 99 19.05 9.32 16.95
N ALA A 100 18.73 9.26 18.25
CA ALA A 100 18.11 10.35 19.00
C ALA A 100 19.13 11.42 19.39
N SER A 101 19.80 12.00 18.40
CA SER A 101 20.44 13.32 18.50
C SER A 101 20.50 13.95 17.11
N ALA A 102 19.34 14.12 16.49
CA ALA A 102 19.20 14.98 15.32
C ALA A 102 18.05 15.95 15.61
N GLY A 103 18.33 17.22 15.35
CA GLY A 103 17.64 18.40 15.88
C GLY A 103 16.12 18.38 15.77
N MET A 104 15.50 19.04 16.75
CA MET A 104 14.18 19.63 16.59
C MET A 104 14.29 20.79 15.59
N ASP A 105 14.06 20.52 14.31
CA ASP A 105 13.66 21.51 13.32
C ASP A 105 12.32 21.09 12.69
N GLY A 106 11.32 21.95 12.89
CA GLY A 106 9.92 21.74 12.50
C GLY A 106 9.66 21.84 10.99
N SER A 107 10.49 21.19 10.17
CA SER A 107 10.16 20.90 8.78
C SER A 107 10.49 19.44 8.48
N THR A 108 9.73 18.53 9.11
CA THR A 108 9.76 17.11 8.73
C THR A 108 9.38 17.02 7.26
N ASN A 109 10.38 16.81 6.41
CA ASN A 109 10.19 16.54 5.01
C ASN A 109 9.48 15.18 4.91
N SER A 110 8.15 15.23 4.83
CA SER A 110 7.23 14.09 4.81
C SER A 110 7.48 13.13 3.63
N GLY A 111 8.29 13.54 2.65
CA GLY A 111 8.82 12.66 1.60
C GLY A 111 9.65 11.48 2.14
N SER A 112 10.36 11.64 3.27
CA SER A 112 11.14 10.56 3.90
C SER A 112 10.26 9.40 4.37
N LEU A 113 8.97 9.66 4.64
CA LEU A 113 8.05 8.72 5.26
C LEU A 113 7.57 7.63 4.30
N ILE A 114 7.50 7.94 3.01
CA ILE A 114 7.13 6.99 1.95
C ILE A 114 8.34 6.15 1.52
N GLU A 115 9.56 6.70 1.59
CA GLU A 115 10.79 6.01 1.20
C GLU A 115 11.14 4.84 2.15
N CYS A 116 10.89 5.01 3.46
CA CYS A 116 11.06 3.95 4.48
C CYS A 116 10.15 2.71 4.26
N VAL A 117 9.12 2.79 3.41
CA VAL A 117 8.24 1.65 3.05
C VAL A 117 8.89 0.71 2.05
N SER A 118 9.94 1.16 1.35
CA SER A 118 10.41 0.51 0.14
C SER A 118 11.60 -0.44 0.34
N VAL A 119 12.02 -0.69 1.59
CA VAL A 119 13.06 -1.68 1.95
C VAL A 119 12.42 -2.99 2.41
#